data_AF-A0ABD3LTJ2-F1
#
_entry.id   AF-A0ABD3LTJ2-F1
#
_cell.length_a   1.000
_cell.length_b   1.000
_cell.length_c   1.000
_cell.angle_alpha   90.00
_cell.angle_beta   90.00
_cell.angle_gamma   90.00
#
_symmetry.space_group_name_H-M   'P 1'
#
loop_
_entity.id
_entity.type
_entity.pdbx_description
1 polymer ?
#
loop_
_entity_poly.entity_id
_entity_poly.type
_entity_poly.pdbx_seq_one_letter_code
_entity_poly.pdbx_strand_id
1 'polypeptide(L)'
;MDLASRLELCFYILSQEDLTNVRMRYNASAAPAERQYAEANVTTSRNDMNEIIDLIKMHEILVLHTVSQTKVFARLLPEHFNDHGILNRVEIGSVGDDTRRKIHGLLLRAGLKKGDEDFFHFPA
;
A
#
# COMPACT_ATOMS: atom_id res chain seq x y z
N MET A 1 -4.54 -4.15 14.67
CA MET A 1 -3.67 -3.87 13.52
C MET A 1 -4.16 -2.57 12.90
N ASP A 2 -3.30 -1.58 12.73
CA ASP A 2 -3.63 -0.29 12.11
C ASP A 2 -3.82 -0.42 10.58
N LEU A 3 -4.33 0.63 9.94
CA LEU A 3 -4.61 0.63 8.50
C LEU A 3 -3.34 0.53 7.64
N ALA A 4 -2.21 1.09 8.06
CA ALA A 4 -0.95 0.99 7.32
C ALA A 4 -0.41 -0.45 7.32
N SER A 5 -0.48 -1.12 8.47
CA SER A 5 -0.14 -2.54 8.61
C SER A 5 -1.06 -3.44 7.78
N ARG A 6 -2.38 -3.15 7.74
CA ARG A 6 -3.33 -3.89 6.89
C ARG A 6 -3.03 -3.69 5.40
N LEU A 7 -2.75 -2.46 4.99
CA LEU A 7 -2.40 -2.14 3.60
C LEU A 7 -1.14 -2.89 3.16
N GLU A 8 -0.11 -2.88 4.00
CA GLU A 8 1.13 -3.64 3.75
C GLU A 8 0.86 -5.13 3.56
N LEU A 9 0.05 -5.73 4.44
CA LEU A 9 -0.30 -7.15 4.36
C LEU A 9 -1.07 -7.47 3.08
N CYS A 10 -2.11 -6.70 2.75
CA CYS A 10 -2.89 -6.89 1.52
C CYS A 10 -2.01 -6.77 0.27
N PHE A 11 -1.13 -5.77 0.23
CA PHE A 11 -0.19 -5.59 -0.87
C PHE A 11 0.76 -6.79 -1.04
N TYR A 12 1.28 -7.31 0.07
CA TYR A 12 2.14 -8.50 0.06
C TYR A 12 1.40 -9.73 -0.45
N ILE A 13 0.20 -10.00 0.05
CA ILE A 13 -0.64 -11.14 -0.37
C ILE A 13 -0.95 -11.04 -1.87
N LEU A 14 -1.43 -9.88 -2.33
CA LEU A 14 -1.73 -9.65 -3.74
C LEU A 14 -0.49 -9.91 -4.61
N SER A 15 0.69 -9.46 -4.18
CA SER A 15 1.94 -9.71 -4.91
C SER A 15 2.27 -11.20 -5.04
N GLN A 16 1.99 -12.01 -4.01
CA GLN A 16 2.19 -13.47 -4.07
C GLN A 16 1.15 -14.16 -4.96
N GLU A 17 -0.10 -13.74 -4.88
CA GLU A 17 -1.18 -14.28 -5.72
C GLU A 17 -0.96 -13.90 -7.20
N ASP A 18 -0.52 -12.68 -7.50
CA ASP A 18 -0.18 -12.26 -8.86
C ASP A 18 0.97 -13.11 -9.43
N LEU A 19 2.02 -13.37 -8.64
CA LEU A 19 3.11 -14.27 -9.04
C LEU A 19 2.62 -15.70 -9.29
N THR A 20 1.71 -16.20 -8.44
CA THR A 20 1.12 -17.53 -8.58
C THR A 20 0.26 -17.63 -9.83
N ASN A 21 -0.58 -16.63 -10.09
CA ASN A 21 -1.40 -16.53 -11.29
C ASN A 21 -0.55 -16.48 -12.56
N VAL A 22 0.52 -15.68 -12.57
CA VAL A 22 1.48 -15.65 -13.69
C VAL A 22 2.09 -17.04 -13.92
N ARG A 23 2.56 -17.71 -12.86
CA ARG A 23 3.10 -19.08 -12.97
C ARG A 23 2.08 -20.07 -13.54
N MET A 24 0.83 -20.02 -13.09
CA MET A 24 -0.24 -20.89 -13.58
C MET A 24 -0.61 -20.63 -15.04
N ARG A 25 -0.58 -19.37 -15.48
CA ARG A 25 -0.82 -18.99 -16.89
C ARG A 25 0.22 -19.59 -17.84
N TYR A 26 1.48 -19.66 -17.42
CA TYR A 26 2.57 -20.22 -18.23
C TYR A 26 2.83 -21.72 -17.99
N ASN A 27 2.19 -22.33 -17.00
CA ASN A 27 2.28 -23.76 -16.75
C ASN A 27 1.42 -24.53 -17.77
N ALA A 28 2.06 -25.13 -18.78
CA ALA A 28 1.40 -25.94 -19.80
C ALA A 28 0.64 -27.15 -19.23
N SER A 29 1.04 -27.64 -18.04
CA SER A 29 0.41 -28.76 -17.36
C SER A 29 -0.71 -28.36 -16.39
N ALA A 30 -0.92 -27.06 -16.14
CA ALA A 30 -1.99 -26.61 -15.25
C ALA A 30 -3.37 -26.84 -15.88
N ALA A 31 -4.27 -27.43 -15.11
CA ALA A 31 -5.66 -27.62 -15.50
C ALA A 31 -6.38 -26.26 -15.57
N PRO A 32 -7.43 -26.12 -16.41
CA PRO A 32 -8.21 -24.89 -16.51
C PRO A 32 -8.75 -24.39 -15.16
N ALA A 33 -9.20 -25.29 -14.29
CA ALA A 33 -9.73 -24.94 -12.96
C ALA A 33 -8.65 -24.35 -12.03
N GLU A 34 -7.40 -24.82 -12.12
CA GLU A 34 -6.29 -24.28 -11.31
C GLU A 34 -5.94 -22.85 -11.73
N ARG A 35 -5.98 -22.57 -13.04
CA ARG A 35 -5.79 -21.22 -13.58
C ARG A 35 -6.91 -20.28 -13.14
N GLN A 36 -8.16 -20.75 -13.21
CA GLN A 36 -9.31 -19.97 -12.77
C GLN A 36 -9.25 -19.69 -11.27
N TYR A 37 -8.83 -20.65 -10.46
CA TYR A 37 -8.66 -20.46 -9.02
C TYR A 37 -7.59 -19.41 -8.70
N ALA A 38 -6.43 -19.47 -9.37
CA ALA A 38 -5.37 -18.47 -9.19
C ALA A 38 -5.81 -17.05 -9.62
N GLU A 39 -6.58 -16.94 -10.70
CA GLU A 39 -7.15 -15.66 -11.14
C GLU A 39 -8.21 -15.11 -10.17
N ALA A 40 -9.03 -15.99 -9.61
CA ALA A 40 -10.01 -15.61 -8.58
C ALA A 40 -9.31 -15.08 -7.32
N ASN A 41 -8.23 -15.73 -6.85
CA ASN A 41 -7.47 -15.26 -5.69
C ASN A 41 -6.86 -13.87 -5.89
N VAL A 42 -6.31 -13.59 -7.08
CA VAL A 42 -5.82 -12.25 -7.43
C VAL A 42 -6.95 -11.23 -7.36
N THR A 43 -8.12 -11.57 -7.90
CA THR A 43 -9.28 -10.69 -7.90
C THR A 43 -9.74 -10.38 -6.47
N THR A 44 -9.87 -11.40 -5.63
CA THR A 44 -10.24 -11.23 -4.21
C THR A 44 -9.20 -10.38 -3.47
N SER A 45 -7.91 -10.70 -3.59
CA SER A 45 -6.84 -9.97 -2.90
C SER A 45 -6.76 -8.50 -3.33
N ARG A 46 -7.05 -8.22 -4.61
CA ARG A 46 -7.12 -6.85 -5.13
C ARG A 46 -8.32 -6.10 -4.55
N ASN A 47 -9.47 -6.74 -4.44
CA ASN A 47 -10.65 -6.14 -3.82
C ASN A 47 -10.39 -5.83 -2.35
N ASP A 48 -9.80 -6.77 -1.60
CA ASP A 48 -9.43 -6.55 -0.20
C ASP A 48 -8.47 -5.36 -0.05
N MET A 49 -7.45 -5.27 -0.91
CA MET A 49 -6.52 -4.13 -0.90
C MET A 49 -7.24 -2.80 -1.19
N ASN A 50 -8.15 -2.78 -2.16
CA ASN A 50 -8.92 -1.58 -2.51
C ASN A 50 -9.83 -1.15 -1.35
N GLU A 51 -10.47 -2.08 -0.64
CA GLU A 51 -11.27 -1.75 0.54
C GLU A 51 -10.42 -1.10 1.64
N ILE A 52 -9.19 -1.57 1.88
CA ILE A 52 -8.28 -0.92 2.82
C ILE A 52 -7.91 0.50 2.37
N ILE A 53 -7.64 0.69 1.08
CA ILE A 53 -7.34 2.00 0.50
C ILE A 53 -8.52 2.96 0.72
N ASP A 54 -9.75 2.51 0.45
CA ASP A 54 -10.95 3.31 0.64
C ASP A 54 -11.14 3.68 2.13
N LEU A 55 -10.92 2.74 3.04
CA LEU A 55 -10.92 3.03 4.48
C LEU A 55 -9.86 4.06 4.86
N ILE A 56 -8.65 4.00 4.29
CA ILE A 56 -7.61 5.01 4.54
C ILE A 56 -8.07 6.39 4.06
N LYS A 57 -8.69 6.48 2.87
CA LYS A 57 -9.21 7.75 2.33
C LYS A 57 -10.36 8.34 3.15
N MET A 58 -11.03 7.53 3.96
CA MET A 58 -12.07 7.96 4.91
C MET A 58 -11.50 8.45 6.25
N HIS A 59 -10.18 8.48 6.43
CA HIS A 59 -9.52 9.02 7.61
C HIS A 59 -8.67 10.23 7.22
N GLU A 60 -8.66 11.26 8.06
CA GLU A 60 -7.87 12.47 7.78
C GLU A 60 -6.37 12.24 7.87
N ILE A 61 -5.95 11.21 8.61
CA ILE A 61 -4.56 10.96 8.99
C ILE A 61 -4.21 9.49 8.80
N LEU A 62 -3.10 9.24 8.11
CA LEU A 62 -2.45 7.92 8.05
C LEU A 62 -1.12 7.96 8.81
N VAL A 63 -0.95 7.11 9.80
CA VAL A 63 0.29 7.01 10.59
C VAL A 63 1.14 5.84 10.10
N LEU A 64 2.42 6.10 9.81
CA LEU A 64 3.38 5.11 9.34
C LEU A 64 4.43 4.83 10.42
N HIS A 65 4.58 3.57 10.79
CA HIS A 65 5.49 3.11 11.83
C HIS A 65 6.71 2.37 11.27
N THR A 66 6.69 1.96 10.00
CA THR A 66 7.79 1.21 9.40
C THR A 66 8.18 1.74 8.02
N VAL A 67 9.44 1.49 7.65
CA VAL A 67 9.94 1.75 6.30
C VAL A 67 9.16 0.94 5.26
N SER A 68 8.71 -0.27 5.63
CA SER A 68 8.00 -1.16 4.71
C SER A 68 6.59 -0.68 4.39
N GLN A 69 5.82 -0.30 5.42
CA GLN A 69 4.54 0.40 5.26
C GLN A 69 4.68 1.63 4.35
N THR A 70 5.74 2.43 4.58
CA THR A 70 6.00 3.64 3.78
C THR A 70 6.30 3.32 2.33
N LYS A 71 7.05 2.25 2.05
CA LYS A 71 7.33 1.80 0.67
C LYS A 71 6.05 1.37 -0.05
N VAL A 72 5.18 0.61 0.62
CA VAL A 72 3.89 0.19 0.06
C VAL A 72 3.03 1.40 -0.24
N PHE A 73 2.85 2.29 0.73
CA PHE A 73 2.07 3.51 0.56
C PHE A 73 2.63 4.38 -0.58
N ALA A 74 3.94 4.66 -0.59
CA ALA A 74 4.58 5.45 -1.64
C ALA A 74 4.43 4.84 -3.04
N ARG A 75 4.41 3.51 -3.14
CA ARG A 75 4.19 2.81 -4.42
C ARG A 75 2.76 2.93 -4.91
N LEU A 76 1.79 2.86 -4.01
CA LEU A 76 0.36 2.96 -4.34
C LEU A 76 -0.10 4.41 -4.53
N LEU A 77 0.66 5.38 -4.01
CA LEU A 77 0.33 6.80 -4.04
C LEU A 77 -0.14 7.29 -5.43
N PRO A 78 0.62 7.07 -6.53
CA PRO A 78 0.29 7.66 -7.83
C PRO A 78 -0.94 7.05 -8.49
N GLU A 79 -1.32 5.83 -8.13
CA GLU A 79 -2.43 5.11 -8.75
C GLU A 79 -3.71 5.24 -7.90
N HIS A 80 -3.56 5.23 -6.58
CA HIS A 80 -4.68 5.11 -5.67
C HIS A 80 -4.97 6.38 -4.87
N PHE A 81 -4.00 7.27 -4.65
CA PHE A 81 -4.15 8.43 -3.75
C PHE A 81 -4.05 9.78 -4.48
N ASN A 82 -4.19 9.81 -5.81
CA ASN A 82 -4.42 11.08 -6.52
C ASN A 82 -5.71 11.73 -6.06
N ASP A 83 -6.79 10.95 -5.98
CA ASP A 83 -7.97 11.28 -5.19
C ASP A 83 -7.80 10.69 -3.79
N HIS A 84 -7.20 11.48 -2.90
CA HIS A 84 -6.91 11.09 -1.52
C HIS A 84 -8.17 11.13 -0.63
N GLY A 85 -9.35 11.48 -1.15
CA GLY A 85 -10.56 11.60 -0.35
C GLY A 85 -10.39 12.66 0.75
N ILE A 86 -10.68 12.30 2.00
CA ILE A 86 -10.48 13.20 3.14
C ILE A 86 -9.09 13.08 3.78
N LEU A 87 -8.22 12.21 3.26
CA LEU A 87 -6.88 12.00 3.79
C LEU A 87 -6.02 13.25 3.57
N ASN A 88 -5.83 14.03 4.63
CA ASN A 88 -5.18 15.33 4.59
C ASN A 88 -3.67 15.24 4.81
N ARG A 89 -3.23 14.27 5.60
CA ARG A 89 -1.80 14.13 5.93
C ARG A 89 -1.37 12.71 6.29
N VAL A 90 -0.07 12.50 6.16
CA VAL A 90 0.64 11.30 6.58
C VAL A 90 1.61 11.67 7.68
N GLU A 91 1.63 10.90 8.77
CA GLU A 91 2.49 11.15 9.93
C GLU A 91 3.48 10.01 10.13
N ILE A 92 4.66 10.33 10.64
CA ILE A 92 5.59 9.32 11.14
C ILE A 92 5.24 9.03 12.61
N GLY A 93 4.88 7.78 12.89
CA GLY A 93 4.61 7.34 14.26
C GLY A 93 5.88 7.31 15.13
N SER A 94 5.74 6.84 16.37
CA SER A 94 6.87 6.71 17.29
C SER A 94 7.88 5.66 16.79
N VAL A 95 9.00 6.11 16.25
CA VAL A 95 10.07 5.29 15.66
C VAL A 95 11.44 5.90 15.99
N GLY A 96 12.49 5.06 15.95
CA GLY A 96 13.87 5.50 16.10
C GLY A 96 14.38 6.34 14.92
N ASP A 97 15.43 7.13 15.16
CA ASP A 97 15.92 8.16 14.24
C ASP A 97 16.28 7.66 12.83
N ASP A 98 16.90 6.48 12.73
CA ASP A 98 17.24 5.90 11.43
C ASP A 98 15.99 5.53 10.61
N THR A 99 15.00 4.90 11.25
CA THR A 99 13.71 4.59 10.64
C THR A 99 13.00 5.87 10.22
N ARG A 100 12.97 6.88 11.11
CA ARG A 100 12.36 8.19 10.84
C ARG A 100 12.97 8.84 9.59
N ARG A 101 14.30 8.90 9.51
CA ARG A 101 15.03 9.45 8.36
C ARG A 101 14.69 8.72 7.06
N LYS A 102 14.58 7.39 7.09
CA LYS A 102 14.21 6.58 5.92
C LYS A 102 12.77 6.83 5.47
N ILE A 103 11.82 6.88 6.41
CA ILE A 103 10.41 7.19 6.12
C ILE A 103 10.31 8.59 5.48
N HIS A 104 10.96 9.58 6.10
CA HIS A 104 11.01 10.94 5.59
C HIS A 104 11.54 11.02 4.16
N GLY A 105 12.65 10.33 3.86
CA GLY A 105 13.22 10.30 2.51
C GLY A 105 12.35 9.57 1.48
N LEU A 106 11.51 8.62 1.91
CA LEU A 106 10.56 7.95 1.02
C LEU A 106 9.35 8.84 0.71
N LEU A 107 8.76 9.49 1.71
CA LEU A 107 7.59 10.36 1.53
C LEU A 107 7.90 11.57 0.64
N LEU A 108 9.08 12.19 0.80
CA LEU A 108 9.53 13.25 -0.10
C LEU A 108 9.69 12.77 -1.55
N ARG A 109 10.28 11.58 -1.75
CA ARG A 109 10.46 11.00 -3.10
C ARG A 109 9.14 10.57 -3.73
N ALA A 110 8.14 10.25 -2.91
CA ALA A 110 6.78 9.99 -3.37
C ALA A 110 6.03 11.27 -3.76
N GLY A 111 6.61 12.46 -3.53
CA GLY A 111 6.02 13.73 -3.92
C GLY A 111 5.18 14.41 -2.84
N LEU A 112 5.15 13.87 -1.61
CA LEU A 112 4.50 14.57 -0.51
C LEU A 112 5.36 15.75 -0.05
N LYS A 113 4.68 16.82 0.37
CA LYS A 113 5.32 18.02 0.92
C LYS A 113 5.44 17.88 2.43
N LYS A 114 6.64 18.11 2.96
CA LYS A 114 6.84 18.17 4.41
C LYS A 114 6.06 19.35 4.99
N GLY A 115 5.26 19.11 6.02
CA GLY A 115 4.62 20.14 6.83
C GLY A 115 5.49 20.53 8.02
N ASP A 116 4.83 21.04 9.07
CA ASP A 116 5.48 21.22 10.37
C ASP A 116 5.66 19.84 11.04
N GLU A 117 6.77 19.67 11.77
CA GLU A 117 7.11 18.41 12.47
C GLU A 117 7.30 17.19 11.53
N ASP A 118 6.85 15.99 11.96
CA ASP A 118 6.94 14.70 11.24
C ASP A 118 5.66 14.42 10.41
N PHE A 119 5.02 15.48 9.90
CA PHE A 119 3.81 15.41 9.07
C PHE A 119 4.09 15.75 7.60
N PHE A 120 3.32 15.14 6.70
CA PHE A 120 3.44 15.27 5.25
C PHE A 120 2.08 15.46 4.60
N HIS A 121 2.00 16.37 3.63
CA HIS A 121 0.78 16.71 2.91
C HIS A 121 0.85 16.28 1.45
N PHE A 122 -0.32 16.03 0.87
CA PHE A 122 -0.47 15.87 -0.57
C PHE A 122 -0.19 17.21 -1.26
N PRO A 123 0.46 17.22 -2.44
CA PRO A 123 0.58 18.42 -3.23
C PRO A 123 -0.82 18.91 -3.63
N ALA A 124 -1.07 20.22 -3.47
CA ALA A 124 -2.25 20.90 -3.99
C ALA A 124 -2.26 20.93 -5.52
#